data_AF-A0A536WQD9-F1
#
_entry.id   AF-A0A536WQD9-F1
#
_cell.length_a   1.000
_cell.length_b   1.000
_cell.length_c   1.000
_cell.angle_alpha   90.00
_cell.angle_beta   90.00
_cell.angle_gamma   90.00
#
_symmetry.space_group_name_H-M   'P 1'
#
loop_
_entity.id
_entity.type
_entity.pdbx_description
1 polymer ?
#
loop_
_entity_poly.entity_id
_entity_poly.type
_entity_poly.pdbx_seq_one_letter_code
_entity_poly.pdbx_strand_id
1 'polypeptide(L)'
;MAVFTERRVMSNPALIPPTGDRRRTALQVDARAEEAYWRSHYLREPYYERGYTFEDYLPAYRTGWEGRMRYHGRSFEQAERELARDYQRNRAGSPLDWRRNRHAARAAWERFDH
;
A
#
# COMPACT_ATOMS: atom_id res chain seq x y z
N MET A 1 25.52 61.78 -21.48
CA MET A 1 25.69 60.98 -22.72
C MET A 1 25.93 59.54 -22.29
N ALA A 2 25.34 58.47 -22.81
CA ALA A 2 24.12 58.22 -23.55
C ALA A 2 23.83 56.72 -23.29
N VAL A 3 22.56 56.40 -23.03
CA VAL A 3 21.86 55.13 -23.25
C VAL A 3 22.67 53.93 -23.78
N PHE A 4 22.64 52.82 -23.03
CA PHE A 4 22.63 51.49 -23.65
C PHE A 4 21.53 50.62 -23.02
N THR A 5 20.58 50.33 -23.88
CA THR A 5 19.39 49.49 -23.73
C THR A 5 19.75 48.03 -23.47
N GLU A 6 19.31 47.47 -22.35
CA GLU A 6 19.14 46.01 -22.24
C GLU A 6 17.66 45.67 -22.06
N ARG A 7 17.16 45.10 -23.14
CA ARG A 7 15.83 44.56 -23.36
C ARG A 7 15.60 43.39 -22.41
N ARG A 8 14.99 43.64 -21.24
CA ARG A 8 14.48 42.57 -20.37
C ARG A 8 13.24 41.96 -21.02
N VAL A 9 13.46 40.95 -21.86
CA VAL A 9 12.40 40.10 -22.39
C VAL A 9 11.79 39.32 -21.22
N MET A 10 10.53 39.61 -20.90
CA MET A 10 9.71 38.73 -20.06
C MET A 10 9.56 37.38 -20.77
N SER A 11 9.82 36.27 -20.07
CA SER A 11 9.31 34.95 -20.45
C SER A 11 9.18 34.02 -19.25
N ASN A 12 7.90 33.85 -18.86
CA ASN A 12 7.26 32.60 -18.47
C ASN A 12 7.60 31.96 -17.11
N PRO A 13 6.72 32.10 -16.09
CA PRO A 13 6.71 31.23 -14.93
C PRO A 13 5.97 29.93 -15.28
N ALA A 14 6.68 28.94 -15.81
CA ALA A 14 6.12 27.62 -16.10
C ALA A 14 6.74 26.54 -15.21
N LEU A 15 5.86 25.90 -14.43
CA LEU A 15 5.96 24.54 -13.90
C LEU A 15 7.20 24.20 -13.08
N ILE A 16 7.16 24.55 -11.79
CA ILE A 16 7.66 23.62 -10.78
C ILE A 16 6.49 22.65 -10.53
N PRO A 17 6.57 21.35 -10.88
CA PRO A 17 5.55 20.39 -10.46
C PRO A 17 5.51 20.39 -8.92
N PRO A 18 4.35 20.28 -8.27
CA PRO A 18 4.34 20.09 -6.82
C PRO A 18 5.15 18.82 -6.56
N THR A 19 6.35 19.00 -6.01
CA THR A 19 7.17 17.88 -5.56
C THR A 19 6.31 17.23 -4.51
N GLY A 20 5.73 16.09 -4.89
CA GLY A 20 4.78 15.35 -4.10
C GLY A 20 5.29 15.33 -2.67
N ASP A 21 4.45 15.85 -1.79
CA ASP A 21 4.66 15.77 -0.36
C ASP A 21 4.91 14.28 -0.06
N ARG A 22 6.20 13.93 0.06
CA ARG A 22 6.66 12.63 0.52
C ARG A 22 6.49 12.53 2.03
N ARG A 23 5.64 13.35 2.65
CA ARG A 23 5.28 13.21 4.05
C ARG A 23 4.09 12.28 4.15
N ARG A 24 4.34 11.03 3.77
CA ARG A 24 3.80 9.91 4.57
C ARG A 24 4.93 9.44 5.46
N THR A 25 5.36 10.34 6.33
CA THR A 25 6.17 9.99 7.48
C THR A 25 5.22 9.26 8.41
N ALA A 26 5.17 7.96 8.29
CA ALA A 26 4.83 7.15 9.41
C ALA A 26 5.99 6.22 9.60
N LEU A 27 6.39 6.04 10.84
CA LEU A 27 7.25 4.95 11.29
C LEU A 27 6.48 3.61 11.15
N GLN A 28 5.92 3.41 9.97
CA GLN A 28 5.01 2.37 9.51
C GLN A 28 5.86 1.25 8.94
N VAL A 29 5.43 0.01 9.14
CA VAL A 29 5.86 -1.15 8.35
C VAL A 29 6.27 -0.71 6.95
N ASP A 30 7.51 -1.00 6.55
CA ASP A 30 7.99 -0.69 5.21
C ASP A 30 7.13 -1.42 4.19
N ALA A 31 6.06 -0.76 3.72
CA ALA A 31 5.09 -1.36 2.81
C ALA A 31 5.79 -1.91 1.56
N ARG A 32 6.84 -1.22 1.09
CA ARG A 32 7.70 -1.70 -0.01
C ARG A 32 8.48 -2.98 0.33
N ALA A 33 9.00 -3.10 1.54
CA ALA A 33 9.74 -4.29 1.96
C ALA A 33 8.79 -5.49 2.12
N GLU A 34 7.62 -5.26 2.72
CA GLU A 34 6.58 -6.28 2.82
C GLU A 34 6.05 -6.68 1.44
N GLU A 35 5.80 -5.72 0.56
CA GLU A 35 5.41 -5.98 -0.81
C GLU A 35 6.44 -6.85 -1.55
N ALA A 36 7.73 -6.53 -1.44
CA ALA A 36 8.80 -7.31 -2.08
C ALA A 36 8.88 -8.75 -1.53
N TYR A 37 8.70 -8.91 -0.21
CA TYR A 37 8.65 -10.22 0.42
C TYR A 37 7.44 -11.02 -0.07
N TRP A 38 6.24 -10.46 0.05
CA TRP A 38 5.01 -11.12 -0.36
C TRP A 38 4.99 -11.41 -1.85
N ARG A 39 5.57 -10.55 -2.70
CA ARG A 39 5.72 -10.81 -4.14
C ARG A 39 6.56 -12.05 -4.45
N SER A 40 7.49 -12.43 -3.57
CA SER A 40 8.28 -13.65 -3.75
C SER A 40 7.65 -14.86 -3.05
N HIS A 41 6.86 -14.63 -1.99
CA HIS A 41 6.29 -15.69 -1.16
C HIS A 41 4.87 -16.11 -1.57
N TYR A 42 4.05 -15.21 -2.11
CA TYR A 42 2.62 -15.45 -2.37
C TYR A 42 2.38 -16.67 -3.25
N LEU A 43 3.27 -16.95 -4.22
CA LEU A 43 3.19 -18.10 -5.10
C LEU A 43 3.33 -19.45 -4.38
N ARG A 44 3.96 -19.46 -3.21
CA ARG A 44 4.20 -20.65 -2.39
C ARG A 44 3.08 -20.92 -1.39
N GLU A 45 2.16 -19.98 -1.27
CA GLU A 45 1.08 -20.07 -0.30
C GLU A 45 -0.01 -21.04 -0.76
N PRO A 46 -0.59 -21.83 0.15
CA PRO A 46 -1.59 -22.84 -0.20
C PRO A 46 -2.91 -22.23 -0.70
N TYR A 47 -3.14 -20.94 -0.45
CA TYR A 47 -4.31 -20.19 -0.91
C TYR A 47 -4.08 -19.47 -2.24
N TYR A 48 -2.89 -19.61 -2.84
CA TYR A 48 -2.60 -19.04 -4.15
C TYR A 48 -3.36 -19.80 -5.24
N GLU A 49 -4.09 -19.05 -6.07
CA GLU A 49 -4.83 -19.60 -7.20
C GLU A 49 -4.19 -19.12 -8.51
N ARG A 50 -3.98 -20.07 -9.44
CA ARG A 50 -3.44 -19.77 -10.77
C ARG A 50 -4.43 -18.88 -11.51
N GLY A 51 -3.96 -17.72 -11.97
CA GLY A 51 -4.77 -16.73 -12.70
C GLY A 51 -4.90 -15.40 -11.97
N TYR A 52 -4.57 -15.34 -10.68
CA TYR A 52 -4.48 -14.09 -9.94
C TYR A 52 -3.04 -13.63 -9.82
N THR A 53 -2.85 -12.32 -9.92
CA THR A 53 -1.55 -11.67 -9.82
C THR A 53 -1.30 -11.17 -8.40
N PHE A 54 -0.05 -10.83 -8.10
CA PHE A 54 0.30 -10.21 -6.83
C PHE A 54 -0.55 -8.96 -6.52
N GLU A 55 -0.91 -8.18 -7.53
CA GLU A 55 -1.69 -6.94 -7.36
C GLU A 55 -3.11 -7.21 -6.85
N ASP A 56 -3.67 -8.38 -7.17
CA ASP A 56 -4.99 -8.80 -6.67
C ASP A 56 -4.96 -9.15 -5.17
N TYR A 57 -3.83 -9.68 -4.70
CA TYR A 57 -3.60 -10.05 -3.29
C TYR A 57 -3.01 -8.91 -2.46
N LEU A 58 -2.32 -7.95 -3.08
CA LEU A 58 -1.70 -6.80 -2.45
C LEU A 58 -2.62 -6.07 -1.45
N PRO A 59 -3.87 -5.69 -1.80
CA PRO A 59 -4.74 -5.00 -0.86
C PRO A 59 -5.06 -5.83 0.39
N ALA A 60 -5.02 -7.16 0.30
CA ALA A 60 -5.25 -8.06 1.43
C ALA A 60 -4.06 -8.10 2.37
N TYR A 61 -2.85 -8.30 1.82
CA TYR A 61 -1.63 -8.26 2.62
C TYR A 61 -1.49 -6.92 3.33
N ARG A 62 -1.76 -5.84 2.59
CA ARG A 62 -1.75 -4.48 3.13
C ARG A 62 -2.71 -4.30 4.30
N THR A 63 -3.94 -4.79 4.14
CA THR A 63 -4.93 -4.75 5.21
C THR A 63 -4.47 -5.59 6.42
N GLY A 64 -3.79 -6.72 6.20
CA GLY A 64 -3.23 -7.56 7.26
C GLY A 64 -2.18 -6.86 8.11
N TRP A 65 -1.11 -6.33 7.50
CA TRP A 65 -0.03 -5.68 8.27
C TRP A 65 -0.45 -4.32 8.84
N GLU A 66 -1.23 -3.52 8.11
CA GLU A 66 -1.76 -2.24 8.62
C GLU A 66 -2.73 -2.49 9.77
N GLY A 67 -3.58 -3.52 9.63
CA GLY A 67 -4.50 -3.95 10.65
C GLY A 67 -3.79 -4.46 11.90
N ARG A 68 -2.68 -5.20 11.78
CA ARG A 68 -1.93 -5.67 12.95
C ARG A 68 -1.34 -4.53 13.78
N MET A 69 -0.92 -3.46 13.12
CA MET A 69 -0.47 -2.24 13.80
C MET A 69 -1.63 -1.50 14.47
N ARG A 70 -2.81 -1.49 13.84
CA ARG A 70 -4.00 -0.80 14.34
C ARG A 70 -4.71 -1.54 15.49
N TYR A 71 -4.71 -2.87 15.42
CA TYR A 71 -5.42 -3.78 16.33
C TYR A 71 -4.43 -4.61 17.14
N HIS A 72 -3.36 -3.98 17.63
CA HIS A 72 -2.35 -4.66 18.45
C HIS A 72 -2.98 -5.30 19.70
N GLY A 73 -2.52 -6.51 20.05
CA GLY A 73 -3.03 -7.25 21.22
C GLY A 73 -4.38 -7.94 21.01
N ARG A 74 -4.93 -7.92 19.80
CA ARG A 74 -6.08 -8.76 19.41
C ARG A 74 -5.61 -9.94 18.58
N SER A 75 -6.39 -11.02 18.58
CA SER A 75 -6.18 -12.12 17.64
C SER A 75 -6.73 -11.76 16.26
N PHE A 76 -6.21 -12.40 15.20
CA PHE A 76 -6.73 -12.22 13.84
C PHE A 76 -8.25 -12.43 13.77
N GLU A 77 -8.78 -13.45 14.45
CA GLU A 77 -10.22 -13.75 14.49
C GLU A 77 -11.06 -12.61 15.09
N GLN A 78 -10.52 -11.92 16.11
CA GLN A 78 -11.20 -10.80 16.73
C GLN A 78 -11.20 -9.56 15.83
N ALA A 79 -10.14 -9.38 15.04
CA ALA A 79 -10.00 -8.30 14.08
C ALA A 79 -10.55 -8.64 12.69
N GLU A 80 -10.95 -9.90 12.42
CA GLU A 80 -11.31 -10.37 11.08
C GLU A 80 -12.47 -9.55 10.49
N ARG A 81 -13.46 -9.20 11.31
CA ARG A 81 -14.61 -8.40 10.86
C ARG A 81 -14.21 -6.99 10.45
N GLU A 82 -13.32 -6.38 11.21
CA GLU A 82 -12.76 -5.06 10.95
C GLU A 82 -11.85 -5.10 9.71
N LEU A 83 -10.94 -6.08 9.63
CA LEU A 83 -10.08 -6.31 8.48
C LEU A 83 -10.90 -6.55 7.20
N ALA A 84 -11.98 -7.32 7.26
CA ALA A 84 -12.87 -7.55 6.13
C ALA A 84 -13.46 -6.24 5.61
N ARG A 85 -13.92 -5.38 6.53
CA ARG A 85 -14.46 -4.05 6.19
C ARG A 85 -13.37 -3.16 5.61
N ASP A 86 -12.18 -3.19 6.17
CA ASP A 86 -11.04 -2.37 5.73
C ASP A 86 -10.58 -2.81 4.33
N TYR A 87 -10.50 -4.12 4.11
CA TYR A 87 -10.23 -4.71 2.81
C TYR A 87 -11.27 -4.31 1.78
N GLN A 88 -12.58 -4.40 2.09
CA GLN A 88 -13.62 -3.98 1.16
C GLN A 88 -13.49 -2.52 0.72
N ARG A 89 -13.06 -1.63 1.61
CA ARG A 89 -12.80 -0.21 1.30
C ARG A 89 -11.52 -0.04 0.48
N ASN A 90 -10.50 -0.86 0.74
CA ASN A 90 -9.18 -0.73 0.14
C ASN A 90 -8.94 -1.63 -1.09
N ARG A 91 -9.86 -2.55 -1.44
CA ARG A 91 -9.64 -3.54 -2.51
C ARG A 91 -9.43 -2.92 -3.89
N ALA A 92 -9.85 -1.65 -4.07
CA ALA A 92 -9.58 -0.82 -5.25
C ALA A 92 -9.81 -1.51 -6.61
N GLY A 93 -10.81 -2.39 -6.70
CA GLY A 93 -11.13 -3.14 -7.92
C GLY A 93 -10.57 -4.57 -7.98
N SER A 94 -9.87 -5.04 -6.95
CA SER A 94 -9.44 -6.44 -6.87
C SER A 94 -10.65 -7.38 -7.06
N PRO A 95 -10.55 -8.37 -7.96
CA PRO A 95 -11.60 -9.34 -8.24
C PRO A 95 -11.78 -10.36 -7.11
N LEU A 96 -10.84 -10.42 -6.16
CA LEU A 96 -10.84 -11.39 -5.07
C LEU A 96 -11.74 -10.94 -3.92
N ASP A 97 -12.67 -11.81 -3.52
CA ASP A 97 -13.46 -11.62 -2.31
C ASP A 97 -12.66 -11.83 -1.03
N TRP A 98 -13.14 -11.24 0.07
CA TRP A 98 -12.54 -11.39 1.39
C TRP A 98 -12.36 -12.85 1.80
N ARG A 99 -13.25 -13.78 1.43
CA ARG A 99 -13.09 -15.20 1.79
C ARG A 99 -11.79 -15.82 1.27
N ARG A 100 -11.33 -15.38 0.10
CA ARG A 100 -10.07 -15.82 -0.50
C ARG A 100 -8.91 -14.99 0.08
N ASN A 101 -9.09 -13.67 0.08
CA ASN A 101 -8.05 -12.73 0.49
C ASN A 101 -7.80 -12.66 2.00
N ARG A 102 -8.71 -13.15 2.85
CA ARG A 102 -8.50 -13.26 4.30
C ARG A 102 -7.28 -14.12 4.62
N HIS A 103 -6.99 -15.13 3.79
CA HIS A 103 -5.86 -16.02 4.00
C HIS A 103 -4.54 -15.26 3.78
N ALA A 104 -4.48 -14.41 2.74
CA ALA A 104 -3.36 -13.50 2.52
C ALA A 104 -3.23 -12.45 3.64
N ALA A 105 -4.34 -11.84 4.07
CA ALA A 105 -4.34 -10.89 5.18
C ALA A 105 -3.88 -11.55 6.50
N ARG A 106 -4.28 -12.81 6.73
CA ARG A 106 -3.86 -13.60 7.88
C ARG A 106 -2.38 -13.93 7.85
N ALA A 107 -1.84 -14.34 6.70
CA ALA A 107 -0.42 -14.61 6.54
C ALA A 107 0.43 -13.35 6.82
N ALA A 108 -0.01 -12.18 6.32
CA ALA A 108 0.59 -10.90 6.70
C ALA A 108 0.48 -10.62 8.20
N TRP A 109 -0.67 -10.85 8.81
CA TRP A 109 -0.88 -10.64 10.24
C TRP A 109 0.02 -11.51 11.12
N GLU A 110 0.04 -12.82 10.86
CA GLU A 110 0.80 -13.80 11.66
C GLU A 110 2.31 -13.54 11.60
N ARG A 111 2.81 -12.98 10.49
CA ARG A 111 4.23 -12.59 10.38
C ARG A 111 4.66 -11.53 11.41
N PHE A 112 3.75 -10.64 11.81
CA PHE A 112 4.00 -9.60 12.81
C PHE A 112 3.60 -10.02 14.23
N ASP A 113 3.07 -11.24 14.40
CA ASP A 113 2.66 -11.79 15.69
C ASP A 113 3.75 -12.63 16.37
N HIS A 114 4.91 -12.77 15.72
CA HIS A 114 6.07 -13.52 16.23
C HIS A 114 6.97 -12.68 17.14
#